data_AF-A0A673HJY0-F1
#
_entry.id   AF-A0A673HJY0-F1
#
_cell.length_a   1.000
_cell.length_b   1.000
_cell.length_c   1.000
_cell.angle_alpha   90.00
_cell.angle_beta   90.00
_cell.angle_gamma   90.00
#
_symmetry.space_group_name_H-M   'P 1'
#
loop_
_entity.id
_entity.type
_entity.pdbx_description
1 polymer ?
#
loop_
_entity_poly.entity_id
_entity_poly.type
_entity_poly.pdbx_seq_one_letter_code
_entity_poly.pdbx_strand_id
1 'polypeptide(L)'
;RITAETAKQHGHLNIVGLVGSIDNDFCGTDMTIGADSALNRITEIIDAITTTATRSEAHLLSKMVVIKSRHKTITVKLIFSNVNQINNLQKFSDKQSQILSDIIKRVILLCLLKTKEVQRAMNEKRFEEAIQLRGRSFENNWNIYKLLAYQKPASQHSIAILNVGAPAAGMNAAMRSAVRVGLATGHRLYIVSDGFEGLANGAVNEVSWNQVAGWTGQGGSLLGTKRTLPSTCMEKLVENLNKFSIQSLLVVGGFEAYEGILELVEARGRYDELCIPMCIIPATISNNVPGTDFSLGSDTAVNAAMASCDKIKQSATGTKRRVFVVETMGGYCGYLATTTGIAVGADAAYIFEDPFNIHDLKTNVEHLTEKMKKDIQRGLVLRNEKCHVHYTTDFIHKLYSAEGKGVFDCRVNVLGHLQQGGVPTPFDRNYGTKLGVRAVQWLTEKMTDSFRQGRVFVNTPDTACVVGLYKKVLTFSPITELKDQTDFEHRMPKTQWWLNFRLMLKMLAKYQTPFNDCAASYFCRNRDTFVFFRIL
;
A
#
# COMPACT_ATOMS: atom_id res chain seq x y z
N ARG A 1 14.88 48.98 -6.06
CA ARG A 1 13.59 49.65 -5.74
C ARG A 1 12.68 49.43 -6.94
N ILE A 2 11.41 49.06 -6.72
CA ILE A 2 10.40 48.93 -7.79
C ILE A 2 9.60 50.25 -7.92
N THR A 3 8.93 50.46 -9.05
CA THR A 3 8.06 51.63 -9.24
C THR A 3 6.79 51.52 -8.38
N ALA A 4 6.10 52.64 -8.14
CA ALA A 4 4.85 52.66 -7.38
C ALA A 4 3.75 51.81 -8.05
N GLU A 5 3.71 51.75 -9.38
CA GLU A 5 2.78 50.89 -10.13
C GLU A 5 3.11 49.41 -9.97
N THR A 6 4.37 48.99 -10.11
CA THR A 6 4.78 47.60 -9.88
C THR A 6 4.51 47.18 -8.43
N ALA A 7 4.72 48.07 -7.46
CA ALA A 7 4.38 47.83 -6.05
C ALA A 7 2.86 47.68 -5.83
N LYS A 8 2.03 48.43 -6.56
CA LYS A 8 0.56 48.34 -6.50
C LYS A 8 0.02 47.09 -7.21
N GLN A 9 0.65 46.67 -8.31
CA GLN A 9 0.30 45.44 -9.05
C GLN A 9 0.74 44.17 -8.32
N HIS A 10 1.85 44.20 -7.59
CA HIS A 10 2.43 43.06 -6.88
C HIS A 10 2.56 43.30 -5.37
N GLY A 11 1.56 43.93 -4.75
CA GLY A 11 1.55 44.22 -3.31
C GLY A 11 1.43 42.99 -2.39
N HIS A 12 1.27 41.80 -2.96
CA HIS A 12 0.98 40.54 -2.27
C HIS A 12 1.89 39.42 -2.76
N LEU A 13 2.53 38.69 -1.82
CA LEU A 13 3.43 37.58 -2.13
C LEU A 13 2.77 36.24 -1.80
N ASN A 14 2.34 35.53 -2.85
CA ASN A 14 1.74 34.21 -2.70
C ASN A 14 2.83 33.14 -2.53
N ILE A 15 2.91 32.52 -1.35
CA ILE A 15 3.85 31.44 -1.02
C ILE A 15 3.06 30.14 -0.79
N VAL A 16 3.55 29.03 -1.35
CA VAL A 16 3.06 27.68 -1.07
C VAL A 16 4.23 26.83 -0.56
N GLY A 17 4.10 26.24 0.62
CA GLY A 17 5.11 25.34 1.18
C GLY A 17 4.81 23.87 0.86
N LEU A 18 5.75 23.18 0.21
CA LEU A 18 5.73 21.72 0.05
C LEU A 18 6.91 21.13 0.81
N VAL A 19 6.65 20.13 1.67
CA VAL A 19 7.67 19.59 2.58
C VAL A 19 8.45 18.45 1.91
N GLY A 20 9.53 18.81 1.23
CA GLY A 20 10.58 17.88 0.78
C GLY A 20 11.55 17.56 1.91
N SER A 21 11.51 16.33 2.43
CA SER A 21 12.42 15.83 3.46
C SER A 21 12.46 14.30 3.46
N ILE A 22 13.66 13.74 3.71
CA ILE A 22 13.84 12.30 3.94
C ILE A 22 13.59 11.90 5.39
N ASP A 23 13.50 12.88 6.31
CA ASP A 23 13.59 12.68 7.76
C ASP A 23 12.25 12.30 8.42
N ASN A 24 11.15 12.52 7.69
CA ASN A 24 9.74 12.47 8.13
C ASN A 24 9.51 13.01 9.55
N ASP A 25 10.02 14.20 9.81
CA ASP A 25 10.05 14.85 11.12
C ASP A 25 9.15 16.10 11.21
N PHE A 26 8.57 16.54 10.09
CA PHE A 26 7.67 17.69 10.05
C PHE A 26 6.28 17.32 10.58
N CYS A 27 5.99 17.74 11.81
CA CYS A 27 4.74 17.41 12.49
C CYS A 27 3.53 18.00 11.74
N GLY A 28 2.52 17.18 11.43
CA GLY A 28 1.29 17.60 10.74
C GLY A 28 1.17 17.15 9.28
N THR A 29 2.20 16.48 8.73
CA THR A 29 2.05 15.54 7.62
C THR A 29 2.36 14.12 8.09
N ASP A 30 1.68 13.12 7.53
CA ASP A 30 1.97 11.70 7.80
C ASP A 30 3.26 11.23 7.08
N MET A 31 3.57 11.85 5.94
CA MET A 31 4.72 11.55 5.10
C MET A 31 5.27 12.85 4.46
N THR A 32 6.58 13.05 4.49
CA THR A 32 7.28 14.10 3.73
C THR A 32 7.76 13.57 2.38
N ILE A 33 7.82 14.44 1.36
CA ILE A 33 8.24 14.04 0.00
C ILE A 33 9.70 13.57 0.07
N GLY A 34 9.94 12.29 -0.27
CA GLY A 34 11.26 11.66 -0.29
C GLY A 34 11.58 10.75 0.91
N ALA A 35 10.76 10.71 1.96
CA ALA A 35 10.98 9.83 3.11
C ALA A 35 10.80 8.34 2.76
N ASP A 36 9.80 8.03 1.94
CA ASP A 36 9.56 6.74 1.31
C ASP A 36 10.74 6.29 0.41
N SER A 37 11.28 7.22 -0.37
CA SER A 37 12.40 7.00 -1.28
C SER A 37 13.69 6.70 -0.51
N ALA A 38 13.94 7.42 0.59
CA ALA A 38 15.04 7.12 1.50
C ALA A 38 14.87 5.77 2.19
N LEU A 39 13.65 5.45 2.64
CA LEU A 39 13.34 4.16 3.29
C LEU A 39 13.54 2.97 2.34
N ASN A 40 13.24 3.12 1.05
CA ASN A 40 13.57 2.12 0.03
C ASN A 40 15.08 1.87 -0.03
N ARG A 41 15.91 2.91 -0.16
CA ARG A 41 17.38 2.79 -0.20
C ARG A 41 17.98 2.19 1.06
N ILE A 42 17.46 2.56 2.24
CA ILE A 42 17.84 1.96 3.52
C ILE A 42 17.57 0.45 3.51
N THR A 43 16.41 0.05 3.01
CA THR A 43 15.96 -1.34 3.00
C THR A 43 16.77 -2.19 2.03
N GLU A 44 17.04 -1.70 0.82
CA GLU A 44 17.94 -2.34 -0.15
C GLU A 44 19.33 -2.61 0.44
N ILE A 45 19.92 -1.61 1.13
CA ILE A 45 21.23 -1.74 1.78
C ILE A 45 21.20 -2.78 2.90
N ILE A 46 20.13 -2.80 3.72
CA ILE A 46 19.98 -3.78 4.80
C ILE A 46 19.89 -5.21 4.23
N ASP A 47 19.07 -5.44 3.21
CA ASP A 47 18.90 -6.78 2.62
C ASP A 47 20.21 -7.30 2.01
N ALA A 48 21.00 -6.43 1.35
CA ALA A 48 22.33 -6.75 0.84
C ALA A 48 23.32 -7.12 1.96
N ILE A 49 23.29 -6.39 3.08
CA ILE A 49 24.14 -6.67 4.26
C ILE A 49 23.72 -7.99 4.93
N THR A 50 22.42 -8.25 5.08
CA THR A 50 21.89 -9.48 5.68
C THR A 50 22.31 -10.71 4.90
N THR A 51 22.29 -10.66 3.56
CA THR A 51 22.76 -11.76 2.68
C THR A 51 24.22 -12.14 2.94
N THR A 52 25.07 -11.16 3.26
CA THR A 52 26.46 -11.43 3.67
C THR A 52 26.54 -11.92 5.11
N ALA A 53 25.76 -11.33 6.01
CA ALA A 53 25.80 -11.63 7.45
C ALA A 53 25.31 -13.06 7.79
N THR A 54 24.41 -13.64 6.99
CA THR A 54 23.93 -15.02 7.17
C THR A 54 24.89 -16.09 6.64
N ARG A 55 25.84 -15.73 5.77
CA ARG A 55 26.81 -16.68 5.17
C ARG A 55 28.08 -16.84 6.02
N SER A 56 28.54 -15.76 6.63
CA SER A 56 29.57 -15.83 7.67
C SER A 56 28.92 -16.30 8.97
N GLU A 57 29.48 -17.29 9.66
CA GLU A 57 29.16 -17.58 11.08
C GLU A 57 29.70 -16.49 12.03
N ALA A 58 29.62 -15.22 11.62
CA ALA A 58 30.03 -14.05 12.36
C ALA A 58 29.01 -13.71 13.45
N HIS A 59 28.77 -14.64 14.37
CA HIS A 59 27.93 -14.50 15.56
C HIS A 59 28.36 -13.36 16.50
N LEU A 60 29.51 -12.72 16.26
CA LEU A 60 30.13 -11.71 17.12
C LEU A 60 30.34 -10.32 16.47
N LEU A 61 30.21 -10.17 15.15
CA LEU A 61 30.36 -8.86 14.49
C LEU A 61 29.01 -8.16 14.33
N SER A 62 28.64 -7.42 15.37
CA SER A 62 27.44 -6.56 15.40
C SER A 62 27.54 -5.41 14.37
N LYS A 63 26.88 -5.57 13.20
CA LYS A 63 27.03 -4.68 12.03
C LYS A 63 26.25 -3.36 12.11
N MET A 64 26.87 -2.37 12.75
CA MET A 64 27.22 -1.03 12.22
C MET A 64 26.30 -0.16 11.33
N VAL A 65 25.07 -0.50 10.89
CA VAL A 65 24.42 0.29 9.79
C VAL A 65 24.04 1.72 10.21
N VAL A 66 24.79 2.73 9.77
CA VAL A 66 24.51 4.15 10.06
C VAL A 66 23.55 4.74 9.02
N ILE A 67 22.40 5.25 9.44
CA ILE A 67 21.42 5.95 8.58
C ILE A 67 21.38 7.43 9.01
N LYS A 68 21.78 8.34 8.11
CA LYS A 68 21.81 9.78 8.41
C LYS A 68 20.49 10.48 8.09
N SER A 69 20.11 11.40 8.95
CA SER A 69 18.94 12.29 8.89
C SER A 69 19.31 13.63 9.56
N ARG A 70 18.75 14.78 9.15
CA ARG A 70 19.30 16.13 9.50
C ARG A 70 19.48 16.38 11.00
N HIS A 71 18.57 15.86 11.82
CA HIS A 71 18.63 15.95 13.29
C HIS A 71 18.81 14.57 13.96
N LYS A 72 19.13 13.51 13.19
CA LYS A 72 19.24 12.13 13.66
C LYS A 72 20.30 11.36 12.87
N THR A 73 21.45 11.06 13.47
CA THR A 73 22.36 10.05 12.90
C THR A 73 22.07 8.70 13.57
N ILE A 74 21.20 7.90 12.94
CA ILE A 74 20.92 6.53 13.38
C ILE A 74 22.18 5.70 13.18
N THR A 75 22.51 4.81 14.11
CA THR A 75 23.74 3.99 14.12
C THR A 75 23.37 2.58 14.61
N VAL A 76 22.87 1.69 13.72
CA VAL A 76 21.92 0.58 14.05
C VAL A 76 22.48 -0.65 14.78
N LYS A 77 23.73 -1.05 14.55
CA LYS A 77 24.42 -2.21 15.18
C LYS A 77 23.71 -3.60 15.25
N LEU A 78 22.60 -3.81 14.53
CA LEU A 78 21.60 -4.87 14.77
C LEU A 78 20.93 -4.84 16.16
N ILE A 79 20.98 -3.70 16.86
CA ILE A 79 20.18 -3.36 18.05
C ILE A 79 19.80 -1.87 17.94
N PHE A 80 18.51 -1.57 17.77
CA PHE A 80 18.04 -0.20 17.61
C PHE A 80 18.21 0.65 18.89
N SER A 81 19.15 1.60 18.92
CA SER A 81 19.28 2.62 19.97
C SER A 81 19.89 3.95 19.48
N ASN A 82 19.64 5.05 20.20
CA ASN A 82 19.93 6.45 19.82
C ASN A 82 20.98 7.11 20.73
N VAL A 83 21.80 8.04 20.21
CA VAL A 83 22.55 9.07 20.97
C VAL A 83 22.67 10.39 20.16
N ASN A 84 22.65 11.56 20.84
CA ASN A 84 22.60 12.93 20.28
C ASN A 84 23.94 13.71 20.36
N GLN A 85 24.05 14.85 19.63
CA GLN A 85 24.76 16.08 20.09
C GLN A 85 24.39 17.37 19.28
N ILE A 86 24.19 18.51 19.97
CA ILE A 86 24.58 19.93 19.63
C ILE A 86 23.85 20.64 18.43
N ASN A 87 23.42 21.93 18.42
CA ASN A 87 23.40 23.08 19.38
C ASN A 87 22.25 24.12 19.10
N ASN A 88 22.17 25.18 19.93
CA ASN A 88 21.13 26.23 20.07
C ASN A 88 20.84 27.23 18.92
N LEU A 89 19.63 27.86 18.94
CA LEU A 89 19.42 29.35 18.85
C LEU A 89 17.96 29.80 19.17
N GLN A 90 17.73 31.12 19.34
CA GLN A 90 16.67 31.73 20.22
C GLN A 90 15.38 32.29 19.56
N LYS A 91 14.50 32.81 20.45
CA LYS A 91 13.18 33.53 20.37
C LYS A 91 13.14 34.76 19.40
N PHE A 92 12.05 35.53 19.13
CA PHE A 92 10.79 35.87 19.84
C PHE A 92 9.63 36.33 18.89
N SER A 93 8.54 36.85 19.46
CA SER A 93 7.16 37.21 19.00
C SER A 93 7.02 38.49 18.11
N ASP A 94 5.85 39.08 17.72
CA ASP A 94 4.40 38.79 17.85
C ASP A 94 3.49 39.63 16.87
N LYS A 95 2.17 39.32 16.86
CA LYS A 95 0.98 40.15 16.52
C LYS A 95 0.47 40.42 15.07
N GLN A 96 -0.67 39.76 14.79
CA GLN A 96 -2.00 40.25 14.33
C GLN A 96 -2.22 40.89 12.93
N SER A 97 -2.96 40.18 12.06
CA SER A 97 -4.34 40.53 11.57
C SER A 97 -4.62 39.98 10.14
N GLN A 98 -5.75 39.35 9.78
CA GLN A 98 -6.79 38.65 10.57
C GLN A 98 -7.43 37.48 9.75
N ILE A 99 -7.75 36.37 10.40
CA ILE A 99 -8.69 35.29 9.99
C ILE A 99 -8.24 34.31 8.88
N LEU A 100 -8.31 34.62 7.57
CA LEU A 100 -8.09 33.59 6.53
C LEU A 100 -6.60 33.31 6.24
N SER A 101 -5.78 34.36 6.14
CA SER A 101 -4.30 34.26 6.12
C SER A 101 -3.76 33.71 7.44
N ASP A 102 -4.44 34.03 8.55
CA ASP A 102 -4.10 33.53 9.90
C ASP A 102 -4.22 32.03 10.02
N ILE A 103 -5.27 31.37 9.49
CA ILE A 103 -5.41 29.90 9.63
C ILE A 103 -4.25 29.18 8.94
N ILE A 104 -3.87 29.60 7.73
CA ILE A 104 -2.76 29.01 6.96
C ILE A 104 -1.41 29.25 7.67
N LYS A 105 -1.14 30.49 8.10
CA LYS A 105 0.07 30.83 8.85
C LYS A 105 0.11 30.10 10.20
N ARG A 106 -1.01 30.00 10.91
CA ARG A 106 -1.15 29.24 12.17
C ARG A 106 -0.92 27.76 11.96
N VAL A 107 -1.40 27.14 10.88
CA VAL A 107 -1.15 25.71 10.63
C VAL A 107 0.34 25.45 10.36
N ILE A 108 0.99 26.19 9.45
CA ILE A 108 2.43 26.02 9.20
C ILE A 108 3.25 26.32 10.46
N LEU A 109 2.92 27.41 11.17
CA LEU A 109 3.58 27.77 12.42
C LEU A 109 3.34 26.73 13.52
N LEU A 110 2.13 26.16 13.63
CA LEU A 110 1.81 25.08 14.57
C LEU A 110 2.58 23.80 14.25
N CYS A 111 2.73 23.45 12.97
CA CYS A 111 3.57 22.34 12.52
C CYS A 111 5.05 22.56 12.91
N LEU A 112 5.59 23.75 12.67
CA LEU A 112 6.94 24.14 13.06
C LEU A 112 7.12 24.17 14.59
N LEU A 113 6.15 24.70 15.33
CA LEU A 113 6.14 24.72 16.78
C LEU A 113 6.11 23.30 17.34
N LYS A 114 5.18 22.44 16.90
CA LYS A 114 5.13 21.02 17.29
C LYS A 114 6.44 20.29 16.99
N THR A 115 7.09 20.59 15.85
CA THR A 115 8.39 20.00 15.51
C THR A 115 9.50 20.47 16.46
N LYS A 116 9.50 21.74 16.89
CA LYS A 116 10.39 22.25 17.95
C LYS A 116 10.05 21.65 19.33
N GLU A 117 8.77 21.42 19.62
CA GLU A 117 8.32 20.78 20.87
C GLU A 117 8.80 19.33 20.97
N VAL A 118 8.81 18.56 19.87
CA VAL A 118 9.45 17.23 19.86
C VAL A 118 10.92 17.32 20.29
N GLN A 119 11.67 18.30 19.78
CA GLN A 119 13.07 18.48 20.18
C GLN A 119 13.20 18.91 21.65
N ARG A 120 12.30 19.76 22.15
CA ARG A 120 12.26 20.17 23.56
C ARG A 120 11.99 18.98 24.47
N ALA A 121 10.95 18.19 24.18
CA ALA A 121 10.62 16.97 24.92
C ALA A 121 11.79 15.95 24.91
N MET A 122 12.47 15.77 23.77
CA MET A 122 13.68 14.94 23.69
C MET A 122 14.84 15.45 24.56
N ASN A 123 15.09 16.77 24.55
CA ASN A 123 16.15 17.39 25.38
C ASN A 123 15.85 17.27 26.88
N GLU A 124 14.59 17.43 27.27
CA GLU A 124 14.08 17.32 28.64
C GLU A 124 13.83 15.86 29.08
N LYS A 125 14.19 14.87 28.25
CA LYS A 125 13.98 13.41 28.49
C LYS A 125 12.52 12.99 28.65
N ARG A 126 11.56 13.80 28.19
CA ARG A 126 10.11 13.49 28.12
C ARG A 126 9.80 12.59 26.91
N PHE A 127 10.34 11.37 26.91
CA PHE A 127 10.33 10.49 25.74
C PHE A 127 8.94 10.04 25.28
N GLU A 128 8.03 9.72 26.20
CA GLU A 128 6.67 9.27 25.83
C GLU A 128 5.88 10.40 25.15
N GLU A 129 6.04 11.63 25.62
CA GLU A 129 5.48 12.83 24.97
C GLU A 129 6.12 13.10 23.60
N ALA A 130 7.44 12.91 23.48
CA ALA A 130 8.13 13.01 22.18
C ALA A 130 7.66 11.96 21.15
N ILE A 131 7.16 10.80 21.61
CA ILE A 131 6.50 9.79 20.77
C ILE A 131 5.10 10.26 20.36
N GLN A 132 4.28 10.73 21.32
CA GLN A 132 2.93 11.23 21.06
C GLN A 132 2.91 12.44 20.12
N LEU A 133 3.86 13.38 20.28
CA LEU A 133 4.01 14.56 19.42
C LEU A 133 4.36 14.21 17.96
N ARG A 134 4.98 13.05 17.70
CA ARG A 134 5.20 12.50 16.34
C ARG A 134 3.95 11.87 15.72
N GLY A 135 2.86 11.77 16.48
CA GLY A 135 1.56 11.34 16.00
C GLY A 135 1.31 9.83 16.10
N ARG A 136 0.02 9.48 16.05
CA ARG A 136 -0.50 8.12 16.29
C ARG A 136 0.14 7.05 15.41
N SER A 137 0.53 7.36 14.17
CA SER A 137 1.18 6.39 13.27
C SER A 137 2.57 5.97 13.77
N PHE A 138 3.34 6.92 14.33
CA PHE A 138 4.65 6.67 14.91
C PHE A 138 4.54 5.87 16.22
N GLU A 139 3.62 6.27 17.09
CA GLU A 139 3.30 5.56 18.35
C GLU A 139 2.84 4.12 18.11
N ASN A 140 1.93 3.89 17.15
CA ASN A 140 1.50 2.54 16.77
C ASN A 140 2.66 1.69 16.25
N ASN A 141 3.52 2.23 15.38
CA ASN A 141 4.73 1.54 14.91
C ASN A 141 5.66 1.14 16.07
N TRP A 142 5.87 2.04 17.03
CA TRP A 142 6.71 1.82 18.21
C TRP A 142 6.15 0.73 19.13
N ASN A 143 4.84 0.73 19.37
CA ASN A 143 4.18 -0.28 20.20
C ASN A 143 4.13 -1.65 19.52
N ILE A 144 3.95 -1.71 18.19
CA ILE A 144 4.08 -2.96 17.41
C ILE A 144 5.52 -3.50 17.48
N TYR A 145 6.53 -2.64 17.38
CA TYR A 145 7.93 -3.05 17.51
C TYR A 145 8.23 -3.64 18.91
N LYS A 146 7.77 -2.99 19.99
CA LYS A 146 7.84 -3.54 21.35
C LYS A 146 7.18 -4.91 21.44
N LEU A 147 5.94 -5.05 20.93
CA LEU A 147 5.19 -6.31 20.98
C LEU A 147 5.90 -7.46 20.25
N LEU A 148 6.55 -7.18 19.12
CA LEU A 148 7.32 -8.18 18.35
C LEU A 148 8.68 -8.55 18.99
N ALA A 149 9.08 -7.87 20.08
CA ALA A 149 10.34 -8.09 20.79
C ALA A 149 10.19 -8.79 22.16
N TYR A 150 8.99 -8.77 22.76
CA TYR A 150 8.73 -9.37 24.09
C TYR A 150 7.70 -10.51 24.01
N GLN A 151 7.94 -11.57 24.77
CA GLN A 151 7.04 -12.72 24.90
C GLN A 151 6.26 -12.61 26.22
N LYS A 152 4.94 -12.83 26.21
CA LYS A 152 4.08 -12.92 27.41
C LYS A 152 2.94 -13.92 27.17
N PRO A 153 3.13 -15.22 27.45
CA PRO A 153 2.08 -16.22 27.26
C PRO A 153 0.89 -15.92 28.20
N ALA A 154 -0.30 -15.77 27.64
CA ALA A 154 -1.52 -15.39 28.39
C ALA A 154 -2.84 -15.97 27.84
N SER A 155 -2.86 -16.57 26.64
CA SER A 155 -4.09 -17.11 26.02
C SER A 155 -3.77 -18.34 25.17
N GLN A 156 -4.58 -19.39 25.30
CA GLN A 156 -4.37 -20.71 24.68
C GLN A 156 -5.43 -21.03 23.61
N HIS A 157 -5.56 -20.17 22.60
CA HIS A 157 -6.41 -20.44 21.43
C HIS A 157 -5.61 -21.03 20.26
N SER A 158 -6.31 -21.64 19.31
CA SER A 158 -5.74 -22.20 18.08
C SER A 158 -6.11 -21.37 16.86
N ILE A 159 -5.13 -20.87 16.11
CA ILE A 159 -5.35 -20.09 14.89
C ILE A 159 -4.63 -20.77 13.72
N ALA A 160 -5.36 -21.04 12.64
CA ALA A 160 -4.77 -21.46 11.37
C ALA A 160 -4.60 -20.27 10.43
N ILE A 161 -3.45 -20.22 9.74
CA ILE A 161 -3.07 -19.13 8.85
C ILE A 161 -2.71 -19.69 7.47
N LEU A 162 -3.30 -19.12 6.41
CA LEU A 162 -3.14 -19.59 5.04
C LEU A 162 -3.08 -18.46 4.01
N ASN A 163 -2.42 -18.73 2.88
CA ASN A 163 -2.35 -17.81 1.74
C ASN A 163 -3.25 -18.30 0.60
N VAL A 164 -4.03 -17.39 0.01
CA VAL A 164 -5.01 -17.71 -1.06
C VAL A 164 -4.98 -16.69 -2.19
N GLY A 165 -5.09 -17.15 -3.43
CA GLY A 165 -5.03 -16.33 -4.64
C GLY A 165 -3.65 -16.30 -5.29
N ALA A 166 -3.36 -15.23 -6.04
CA ALA A 166 -2.05 -15.02 -6.66
C ALA A 166 -1.02 -14.51 -5.63
N PRO A 167 0.27 -14.90 -5.74
CA PRO A 167 1.31 -14.40 -4.84
C PRO A 167 1.48 -12.89 -4.96
N ALA A 168 1.60 -12.21 -3.82
CA ALA A 168 1.78 -10.77 -3.71
C ALA A 168 2.89 -10.43 -2.70
N ALA A 169 3.67 -9.41 -3.00
CA ALA A 169 4.70 -8.93 -2.09
C ALA A 169 4.09 -8.47 -0.74
N GLY A 170 4.76 -8.77 0.38
CA GLY A 170 4.27 -8.45 1.72
C GLY A 170 3.42 -9.52 2.39
N MET A 171 2.93 -10.55 1.67
CA MET A 171 2.25 -11.72 2.27
C MET A 171 3.09 -12.33 3.40
N ASN A 172 4.37 -12.64 3.12
CA ASN A 172 5.30 -13.21 4.10
C ASN A 172 5.56 -12.29 5.31
N ALA A 173 5.45 -10.97 5.15
CA ALA A 173 5.60 -10.01 6.25
C ALA A 173 4.39 -10.01 7.19
N ALA A 174 3.17 -10.10 6.63
CA ALA A 174 1.93 -10.27 7.41
C ALA A 174 1.90 -11.64 8.12
N MET A 175 2.25 -12.71 7.41
CA MET A 175 2.40 -14.05 7.99
C MET A 175 3.34 -14.05 9.19
N ARG A 176 4.54 -13.49 9.03
CA ARG A 176 5.54 -13.43 10.11
C ARG A 176 5.07 -12.63 11.31
N SER A 177 4.39 -11.49 11.11
CA SER A 177 3.94 -10.67 12.25
C SER A 177 2.77 -11.32 12.97
N ALA A 178 1.82 -11.91 12.25
CA ALA A 178 0.75 -12.72 12.81
C ALA A 178 1.32 -13.90 13.61
N VAL A 179 2.25 -14.66 13.03
CA VAL A 179 2.89 -15.80 13.71
C VAL A 179 3.60 -15.38 15.00
N ARG A 180 4.39 -14.30 14.95
CA ARG A 180 5.10 -13.82 16.14
C ARG A 180 4.16 -13.29 17.21
N VAL A 181 3.11 -12.54 16.85
CA VAL A 181 2.17 -12.01 17.84
C VAL A 181 1.34 -13.13 18.46
N GLY A 182 0.84 -14.08 17.68
CA GLY A 182 0.05 -15.19 18.22
C GLY A 182 0.87 -16.10 19.15
N LEU A 183 2.11 -16.42 18.79
CA LEU A 183 3.02 -17.13 19.69
C LEU A 183 3.37 -16.29 20.93
N ALA A 184 3.54 -14.96 20.78
CA ALA A 184 3.83 -14.08 21.91
C ALA A 184 2.66 -13.92 22.88
N THR A 185 1.40 -14.06 22.43
CA THR A 185 0.19 -14.13 23.27
C THR A 185 -0.06 -15.52 23.86
N GLY A 186 0.60 -16.56 23.36
CA GLY A 186 0.50 -17.94 23.85
C GLY A 186 -0.36 -18.88 22.99
N HIS A 187 -0.85 -18.41 21.84
CA HIS A 187 -1.71 -19.20 20.95
C HIS A 187 -0.94 -20.32 20.27
N ARG A 188 -1.62 -21.44 20.04
CA ARG A 188 -1.15 -22.50 19.16
C ARG A 188 -1.40 -22.10 17.72
N LEU A 189 -0.35 -21.96 16.93
CA LEU A 189 -0.47 -21.50 15.55
C LEU A 189 -0.18 -22.60 14.55
N TYR A 190 -1.04 -22.69 13.54
CA TYR A 190 -0.84 -23.56 12.40
C TYR A 190 -0.64 -22.73 11.13
N ILE A 191 0.32 -23.14 10.32
CA ILE A 191 0.45 -22.71 8.92
C ILE A 191 -0.13 -23.79 8.01
N VAL A 192 -0.91 -23.38 7.01
CA VAL A 192 -1.47 -24.28 6.01
C VAL A 192 -0.81 -23.98 4.66
N SER A 193 -0.24 -25.01 4.05
CA SER A 193 0.31 -24.90 2.71
C SER A 193 -0.79 -24.83 1.64
N ASP A 194 -0.53 -24.18 0.51
CA ASP A 194 -1.40 -24.21 -0.69
C ASP A 194 -2.89 -23.83 -0.49
N GLY A 195 -3.19 -23.02 0.53
CA GLY A 195 -4.52 -22.43 0.74
C GLY A 195 -5.58 -23.44 1.20
N PHE A 196 -6.84 -23.24 0.76
CA PHE A 196 -7.98 -24.08 1.15
C PHE A 196 -7.84 -25.54 0.69
N GLU A 197 -7.17 -25.79 -0.44
CA GLU A 197 -6.92 -27.14 -0.92
C GLU A 197 -5.97 -27.91 0.00
N GLY A 198 -4.90 -27.26 0.47
CA GLY A 198 -4.01 -27.85 1.46
C GLY A 198 -4.68 -28.05 2.82
N LEU A 199 -5.60 -27.16 3.22
CA LEU A 199 -6.41 -27.37 4.44
C LEU A 199 -7.25 -28.64 4.33
N ALA A 200 -7.95 -28.82 3.22
CA ALA A 200 -8.74 -30.01 2.94
C ALA A 200 -7.91 -31.30 2.79
N ASN A 201 -6.65 -31.18 2.34
CA ASN A 201 -5.70 -32.29 2.27
C ASN A 201 -4.95 -32.54 3.59
N GLY A 202 -5.22 -31.77 4.66
CA GLY A 202 -4.55 -31.91 5.96
C GLY A 202 -3.10 -31.44 6.00
N ALA A 203 -2.67 -30.58 5.05
CA ALA A 203 -1.34 -29.97 4.98
C ALA A 203 -1.16 -28.83 6.01
N VAL A 204 -1.49 -29.13 7.26
CA VAL A 204 -1.53 -28.21 8.40
C VAL A 204 -0.35 -28.52 9.32
N ASN A 205 0.54 -27.55 9.51
CA ASN A 205 1.76 -27.72 10.32
C ASN A 205 1.80 -26.70 11.45
N GLU A 206 2.17 -27.12 12.66
CA GLU A 206 2.38 -26.21 13.78
C GLU A 206 3.66 -25.37 13.57
N VAL A 207 3.56 -24.06 13.73
CA VAL A 207 4.66 -23.12 13.38
C VAL A 207 5.42 -22.64 14.61
N SER A 208 6.75 -22.66 14.52
CA SER A 208 7.64 -22.13 15.57
C SER A 208 8.12 -20.71 15.28
N TRP A 209 8.52 -19.99 16.34
CA TRP A 209 8.99 -18.59 16.26
C TRP A 209 10.15 -18.38 15.25
N ASN A 210 11.04 -19.37 15.16
CA ASN A 210 12.24 -19.31 14.31
C ASN A 210 11.94 -19.63 12.84
N GLN A 211 10.89 -20.40 12.55
CA GLN A 211 10.52 -20.81 11.19
C GLN A 211 10.16 -19.62 10.29
N VAL A 212 9.62 -18.54 10.87
CA VAL A 212 9.30 -17.29 10.19
C VAL A 212 10.42 -16.23 10.24
N ALA A 213 11.64 -16.61 10.61
CA ALA A 213 12.80 -15.70 10.57
C ALA A 213 13.15 -15.30 9.12
N GLY A 214 13.51 -14.03 8.90
CA GLY A 214 13.85 -13.51 7.57
C GLY A 214 12.67 -13.24 6.62
N TRP A 215 11.47 -13.78 6.88
CA TRP A 215 10.31 -13.70 5.98
C TRP A 215 9.86 -12.27 5.63
N THR A 216 10.15 -11.26 6.45
CA THR A 216 9.77 -9.85 6.19
C THR A 216 10.29 -9.32 4.84
N GLY A 217 11.50 -9.74 4.42
CA GLY A 217 12.12 -9.26 3.18
C GLY A 217 11.87 -10.17 1.96
N GLN A 218 11.10 -11.24 2.10
CA GLN A 218 10.90 -12.23 1.05
C GLN A 218 9.66 -11.94 0.20
N GLY A 219 9.81 -12.04 -1.12
CA GLY A 219 8.72 -11.96 -2.08
C GLY A 219 7.87 -13.21 -2.16
N GLY A 220 6.78 -13.14 -2.94
CA GLY A 220 5.90 -14.28 -3.19
C GLY A 220 5.19 -14.82 -1.94
N SER A 221 4.87 -16.12 -1.96
CA SER A 221 4.27 -16.84 -0.82
C SER A 221 5.13 -18.04 -0.43
N LEU A 222 5.74 -18.01 0.76
CA LEU A 222 6.56 -19.12 1.27
C LEU A 222 5.75 -20.35 1.71
N LEU A 223 4.43 -20.20 1.92
CA LEU A 223 3.52 -21.32 2.20
C LEU A 223 2.99 -22.03 0.93
N GLY A 224 3.32 -21.51 -0.27
CA GLY A 224 2.49 -21.76 -1.45
C GLY A 224 1.19 -20.96 -1.41
N THR A 225 0.44 -20.96 -2.50
CA THR A 225 -0.87 -20.30 -2.60
C THR A 225 -1.59 -20.82 -3.84
N LYS A 226 -2.89 -21.06 -3.72
CA LYS A 226 -3.76 -21.53 -4.81
C LYS A 226 -5.02 -20.69 -4.90
N ARG A 227 -5.73 -20.81 -6.03
CA ARG A 227 -7.01 -20.14 -6.30
C ARG A 227 -8.24 -21.02 -6.01
N THR A 228 -8.03 -22.21 -5.45
CA THR A 228 -9.08 -23.19 -5.12
C THR A 228 -10.02 -22.64 -4.05
N LEU A 229 -11.33 -22.65 -4.31
CA LEU A 229 -12.36 -22.16 -3.39
C LEU A 229 -12.90 -23.27 -2.47
N PRO A 230 -13.29 -22.97 -1.20
CA PRO A 230 -13.85 -23.93 -0.25
C PRO A 230 -15.04 -24.75 -0.73
N SER A 231 -15.89 -24.20 -1.60
CA SER A 231 -17.05 -24.90 -2.20
C SER A 231 -16.68 -26.23 -2.86
N THR A 232 -15.44 -26.37 -3.36
CA THR A 232 -14.94 -27.61 -3.98
C THR A 232 -14.48 -28.67 -2.99
N CYS A 233 -14.25 -28.33 -1.72
CA CYS A 233 -13.60 -29.20 -0.73
C CYS A 233 -14.17 -29.08 0.70
N MET A 234 -15.37 -28.51 0.86
CA MET A 234 -15.96 -28.07 2.12
C MET A 234 -15.96 -29.14 3.23
N GLU A 235 -16.40 -30.36 2.94
CA GLU A 235 -16.50 -31.46 3.93
C GLU A 235 -15.13 -31.80 4.53
N LYS A 236 -14.12 -31.99 3.68
CA LYS A 236 -12.73 -32.27 4.10
C LYS A 236 -12.08 -31.08 4.83
N LEU A 237 -12.45 -29.86 4.45
CA LEU A 237 -11.99 -28.65 5.12
C LEU A 237 -12.53 -28.61 6.56
N VAL A 238 -13.84 -28.87 6.74
CA VAL A 238 -14.50 -28.96 8.06
C VAL A 238 -13.94 -30.09 8.91
N GLU A 239 -13.74 -31.28 8.33
CA GLU A 239 -13.10 -32.42 9.02
C GLU A 239 -11.73 -32.04 9.59
N ASN A 240 -10.89 -31.37 8.78
CA ASN A 240 -9.57 -30.95 9.23
C ASN A 240 -9.62 -29.79 10.25
N LEU A 241 -10.56 -28.84 10.14
CA LEU A 241 -10.78 -27.81 11.18
C LEU A 241 -11.04 -28.45 12.55
N ASN A 242 -11.91 -29.47 12.61
CA ASN A 242 -12.20 -30.20 13.84
C ASN A 242 -10.98 -31.01 14.33
N LYS A 243 -10.34 -31.78 13.43
CA LYS A 243 -9.17 -32.64 13.71
C LYS A 243 -7.98 -31.89 14.31
N PHE A 244 -7.67 -30.69 13.80
CA PHE A 244 -6.62 -29.82 14.36
C PHE A 244 -7.13 -28.87 15.45
N SER A 245 -8.43 -28.96 15.76
CA SER A 245 -9.18 -28.16 16.73
C SER A 245 -8.95 -26.66 16.52
N ILE A 246 -9.08 -26.19 15.28
CA ILE A 246 -8.83 -24.80 14.87
C ILE A 246 -10.00 -23.91 15.31
N GLN A 247 -9.72 -22.91 16.14
CA GLN A 247 -10.72 -22.00 16.72
C GLN A 247 -10.84 -20.67 15.99
N SER A 248 -10.00 -20.41 14.99
CA SER A 248 -9.94 -19.15 14.25
C SER A 248 -9.15 -19.28 12.96
N LEU A 249 -9.52 -18.49 11.94
CA LEU A 249 -8.91 -18.53 10.62
C LEU A 249 -8.41 -17.15 10.17
N LEU A 250 -7.13 -17.07 9.79
CA LEU A 250 -6.51 -15.88 9.21
C LEU A 250 -6.09 -16.17 7.76
N VAL A 251 -6.73 -15.52 6.80
CA VAL A 251 -6.44 -15.70 5.36
C VAL A 251 -5.73 -14.47 4.82
N VAL A 252 -4.56 -14.64 4.21
CA VAL A 252 -3.84 -13.56 3.51
C VAL A 252 -4.01 -13.77 2.02
N GLY A 253 -4.69 -12.88 1.31
CA GLY A 253 -5.01 -13.17 -0.08
C GLY A 253 -5.85 -12.17 -0.87
N GLY A 254 -6.05 -12.51 -2.14
CA GLY A 254 -6.75 -11.67 -3.11
C GLY A 254 -8.26 -11.84 -3.07
N PHE A 255 -8.92 -11.65 -4.22
CA PHE A 255 -10.36 -11.80 -4.33
C PHE A 255 -10.83 -13.23 -4.00
N GLU A 256 -10.06 -14.26 -4.36
CA GLU A 256 -10.34 -15.66 -3.99
C GLU A 256 -10.35 -15.89 -2.46
N ALA A 257 -9.61 -15.09 -1.69
CA ALA A 257 -9.66 -15.16 -0.22
C ALA A 257 -10.96 -14.55 0.34
N TYR A 258 -11.40 -13.43 -0.25
CA TYR A 258 -12.66 -12.78 0.10
C TYR A 258 -13.86 -13.68 -0.25
N GLU A 259 -13.89 -14.20 -1.47
CA GLU A 259 -14.92 -15.10 -1.98
C GLU A 259 -14.95 -16.42 -1.18
N GLY A 260 -13.81 -17.06 -0.94
CA GLY A 260 -13.77 -18.29 -0.16
C GLY A 260 -14.21 -18.12 1.30
N ILE A 261 -13.85 -17.02 1.96
CA ILE A 261 -14.35 -16.74 3.32
C ILE A 261 -15.84 -16.41 3.33
N LEU A 262 -16.38 -15.82 2.26
CA LEU A 262 -17.83 -15.64 2.09
C LEU A 262 -18.55 -17.00 1.96
N GLU A 263 -18.03 -17.93 1.17
CA GLU A 263 -18.55 -19.31 1.08
C GLU A 263 -18.54 -20.02 2.44
N LEU A 264 -17.47 -19.87 3.24
CA LEU A 264 -17.39 -20.46 4.59
C LEU A 264 -18.44 -19.87 5.55
N VAL A 265 -18.68 -18.55 5.48
CA VAL A 265 -19.69 -17.89 6.32
C VAL A 265 -21.11 -18.28 5.91
N GLU A 266 -21.39 -18.36 4.60
CA GLU A 266 -22.68 -18.87 4.10
C GLU A 266 -22.90 -20.36 4.45
N ALA A 267 -21.82 -21.13 4.61
CA ALA A 267 -21.85 -22.51 5.05
C ALA A 267 -22.00 -22.71 6.58
N ARG A 268 -21.92 -21.66 7.42
CA ARG A 268 -22.13 -21.75 8.89
C ARG A 268 -23.49 -22.35 9.29
N GLY A 269 -24.53 -22.16 8.47
CA GLY A 269 -25.84 -22.78 8.69
C GLY A 269 -25.88 -24.31 8.48
N ARG A 270 -24.80 -24.90 7.96
CA ARG A 270 -24.66 -26.35 7.73
C ARG A 270 -23.56 -27.00 8.57
N TYR A 271 -22.54 -26.24 8.96
CA TYR A 271 -21.36 -26.73 9.67
C TYR A 271 -21.05 -25.85 10.88
N ASP A 272 -21.24 -26.41 12.07
CA ASP A 272 -21.03 -25.76 13.36
C ASP A 272 -19.54 -25.37 13.57
N GLU A 273 -18.63 -26.11 12.94
CA GLU A 273 -17.18 -25.91 12.94
C GLU A 273 -16.76 -24.62 12.20
N LEU A 274 -17.60 -24.09 11.31
CA LEU A 274 -17.37 -22.83 10.61
C LEU A 274 -17.81 -21.61 11.42
N CYS A 275 -18.46 -21.81 12.57
CA CYS A 275 -18.82 -20.76 13.52
C CYS A 275 -17.62 -20.28 14.36
N ILE A 276 -16.49 -20.01 13.68
CA ILE A 276 -15.24 -19.48 14.24
C ILE A 276 -14.95 -18.08 13.68
N PRO A 277 -14.21 -17.20 14.40
CA PRO A 277 -13.79 -15.91 13.88
C PRO A 277 -12.88 -16.07 12.66
N MET A 278 -13.11 -15.24 11.63
CA MET A 278 -12.36 -15.25 10.39
C MET A 278 -11.87 -13.84 10.04
N CYS A 279 -10.61 -13.69 9.68
CA CYS A 279 -10.06 -12.41 9.23
C CYS A 279 -9.35 -12.56 7.89
N ILE A 280 -9.61 -11.65 6.96
CA ILE A 280 -8.93 -11.55 5.67
C ILE A 280 -7.97 -10.38 5.71
N ILE A 281 -6.69 -10.61 5.39
CA ILE A 281 -5.70 -9.60 5.06
C ILE A 281 -5.62 -9.51 3.52
N PRO A 282 -6.11 -8.41 2.89
CA PRO A 282 -6.04 -8.24 1.45
C PRO A 282 -4.60 -8.25 0.92
N ALA A 283 -4.31 -9.14 -0.03
CA ALA A 283 -3.01 -9.27 -0.65
C ALA A 283 -3.16 -9.62 -2.14
N THR A 284 -2.90 -8.66 -3.01
CA THR A 284 -3.03 -8.74 -4.47
C THR A 284 -2.35 -7.52 -5.10
N ILE A 285 -1.73 -7.70 -6.26
CA ILE A 285 -1.16 -6.59 -7.03
C ILE A 285 -2.24 -5.68 -7.65
N SER A 286 -3.44 -6.22 -7.85
CA SER A 286 -4.53 -5.56 -8.57
C SER A 286 -5.30 -4.54 -7.73
N ASN A 287 -5.14 -4.53 -6.40
CA ASN A 287 -5.91 -3.71 -5.47
C ASN A 287 -7.44 -3.83 -5.65
N ASN A 288 -7.93 -5.06 -5.86
CA ASN A 288 -9.31 -5.36 -6.24
C ASN A 288 -10.12 -6.07 -5.14
N VAL A 289 -9.71 -5.99 -3.87
CA VAL A 289 -10.43 -6.58 -2.73
C VAL A 289 -11.28 -5.51 -2.05
N PRO A 290 -12.60 -5.74 -1.82
CA PRO A 290 -13.46 -4.77 -1.15
C PRO A 290 -13.05 -4.58 0.32
N GLY A 291 -13.42 -3.43 0.90
CA GLY A 291 -13.15 -3.12 2.31
C GLY A 291 -11.77 -2.54 2.60
N THR A 292 -10.93 -2.28 1.58
CA THR A 292 -9.69 -1.51 1.75
C THR A 292 -9.35 -0.61 0.56
N ASP A 293 -8.67 0.50 0.86
CA ASP A 293 -8.04 1.39 -0.11
C ASP A 293 -6.75 0.76 -0.70
N PHE A 294 -6.08 -0.14 0.03
CA PHE A 294 -4.79 -0.75 -0.35
C PHE A 294 -4.68 -2.22 0.09
N SER A 295 -4.47 -3.12 -0.87
CA SER A 295 -3.99 -4.49 -0.63
C SER A 295 -2.47 -4.59 -0.55
N LEU A 296 -1.97 -5.59 0.16
CA LEU A 296 -0.54 -5.93 0.17
C LEU A 296 -0.07 -6.31 -1.23
N GLY A 297 1.09 -5.80 -1.59
CA GLY A 297 1.76 -6.00 -2.87
C GLY A 297 1.35 -4.99 -3.95
N SER A 298 0.37 -4.14 -3.70
CA SER A 298 -0.07 -3.11 -4.64
C SER A 298 0.95 -1.99 -4.81
N ASP A 299 1.64 -1.58 -3.73
CA ASP A 299 2.73 -0.59 -3.79
C ASP A 299 3.97 -1.18 -4.48
N THR A 300 4.36 -2.41 -4.12
CA THR A 300 5.45 -3.12 -4.80
C THR A 300 5.18 -3.27 -6.30
N ALA A 301 3.94 -3.58 -6.69
CA ALA A 301 3.56 -3.71 -8.08
C ALA A 301 3.64 -2.39 -8.86
N VAL A 302 3.13 -1.29 -8.28
CA VAL A 302 3.25 0.05 -8.86
C VAL A 302 4.73 0.43 -9.03
N ASN A 303 5.58 0.18 -8.04
CA ASN A 303 7.02 0.45 -8.12
C ASN A 303 7.72 -0.39 -9.21
N ALA A 304 7.38 -1.68 -9.33
CA ALA A 304 7.94 -2.56 -10.36
C ALA A 304 7.49 -2.15 -11.78
N ALA A 305 6.22 -1.77 -11.95
CA ALA A 305 5.68 -1.26 -13.20
C ALA A 305 6.30 0.10 -13.56
N MET A 306 6.45 1.01 -12.60
CA MET A 306 7.10 2.32 -12.76
C MET A 306 8.55 2.17 -13.22
N ALA A 307 9.36 1.38 -12.51
CA ALA A 307 10.77 1.13 -12.86
C ALA A 307 10.93 0.47 -14.25
N SER A 308 9.96 -0.32 -14.68
CA SER A 308 9.93 -0.90 -16.03
C SER A 308 9.58 0.16 -17.09
N CYS A 309 8.57 0.99 -16.82
CA CYS A 309 8.19 2.12 -17.68
C CYS A 309 9.31 3.17 -17.80
N ASP A 310 10.12 3.39 -16.76
CA ASP A 310 11.27 4.29 -16.79
C ASP A 310 12.35 3.82 -17.77
N LYS A 311 12.68 2.52 -17.75
CA LYS A 311 13.59 1.89 -18.72
C LYS A 311 13.04 1.99 -20.16
N ILE A 312 11.74 1.79 -20.34
CA ILE A 312 11.06 1.95 -21.63
C ILE A 312 11.11 3.40 -22.11
N LYS A 313 10.85 4.39 -21.24
CA LYS A 313 10.98 5.83 -21.56
C LYS A 313 12.42 6.20 -21.94
N GLN A 314 13.43 5.61 -21.30
CA GLN A 314 14.84 5.81 -21.65
C GLN A 314 15.12 5.30 -23.08
N SER A 315 14.65 4.09 -23.43
CA SER A 315 14.76 3.53 -24.78
C SER A 315 14.06 4.41 -25.84
N ALA A 316 12.85 4.89 -25.54
CA ALA A 316 12.12 5.82 -26.41
C ALA A 316 12.87 7.15 -26.62
N THR A 317 13.50 7.68 -25.56
CA THR A 317 14.29 8.92 -25.62
C THR A 317 15.51 8.77 -26.52
N GLY A 318 16.23 7.65 -26.42
CA GLY A 318 17.44 7.39 -27.21
C GLY A 318 17.20 7.21 -28.71
N THR A 319 15.98 6.84 -29.12
CA THR A 319 15.63 6.58 -30.53
C THR A 319 14.79 7.69 -31.17
N LYS A 320 14.19 8.57 -30.36
CA LYS A 320 13.28 9.67 -30.75
C LYS A 320 12.02 9.21 -31.50
N ARG A 321 10.96 10.02 -31.42
CA ARG A 321 9.68 9.80 -32.12
C ARG A 321 9.12 8.38 -31.93
N ARG A 322 9.15 7.87 -30.70
CA ARG A 322 8.59 6.57 -30.33
C ARG A 322 7.46 6.67 -29.32
N VAL A 323 6.40 5.90 -29.53
CA VAL A 323 5.31 5.68 -28.60
C VAL A 323 5.34 4.23 -28.13
N PHE A 324 5.31 4.00 -26.83
CA PHE A 324 5.15 2.66 -26.26
C PHE A 324 3.74 2.47 -25.69
N VAL A 325 3.05 1.43 -26.13
CA VAL A 325 1.83 0.89 -25.50
C VAL A 325 2.26 -0.22 -24.55
N VAL A 326 2.11 0.03 -23.25
CA VAL A 326 2.59 -0.84 -22.19
C VAL A 326 1.40 -1.49 -21.48
N GLU A 327 1.33 -2.81 -21.54
CA GLU A 327 0.25 -3.57 -20.92
C GLU A 327 0.56 -3.86 -19.44
N THR A 328 -0.38 -3.49 -18.57
CA THR A 328 -0.33 -3.78 -17.14
C THR A 328 -1.31 -4.87 -16.75
N MET A 329 -0.99 -5.62 -15.69
CA MET A 329 -1.95 -6.51 -15.05
C MET A 329 -3.01 -5.71 -14.27
N GLY A 330 -3.99 -6.41 -13.71
CA GLY A 330 -5.01 -5.87 -12.82
C GLY A 330 -6.35 -6.60 -12.86
N GLY A 331 -6.53 -7.60 -13.73
CA GLY A 331 -7.86 -8.07 -14.11
C GLY A 331 -8.66 -6.90 -14.71
N TYR A 332 -9.91 -6.74 -14.29
CA TYR A 332 -10.73 -5.57 -14.62
C TYR A 332 -10.43 -4.33 -13.75
N CYS A 333 -9.50 -4.42 -12.79
CA CYS A 333 -9.14 -3.29 -11.93
C CYS A 333 -8.03 -2.42 -12.57
N GLY A 334 -8.36 -1.18 -12.89
CA GLY A 334 -7.50 -0.17 -13.49
C GLY A 334 -6.53 0.54 -12.52
N TYR A 335 -6.47 0.13 -11.25
CA TYR A 335 -5.59 0.73 -10.24
C TYR A 335 -4.14 0.79 -10.71
N LEU A 336 -3.57 -0.35 -11.14
CA LEU A 336 -2.15 -0.45 -11.50
C LEU A 336 -1.81 0.43 -12.71
N ALA A 337 -2.66 0.42 -13.75
CA ALA A 337 -2.50 1.26 -14.94
C ALA A 337 -2.60 2.76 -14.61
N THR A 338 -3.57 3.14 -13.77
CA THR A 338 -3.82 4.56 -13.41
C THR A 338 -2.72 5.10 -12.51
N THR A 339 -2.42 4.40 -11.40
CA THR A 339 -1.42 4.83 -10.41
C THR A 339 -0.01 4.85 -11.01
N THR A 340 0.37 3.81 -11.76
CA THR A 340 1.63 3.83 -12.51
C THR A 340 1.64 4.96 -13.53
N GLY A 341 0.54 5.20 -14.25
CA GLY A 341 0.44 6.25 -15.27
C GLY A 341 0.71 7.66 -14.77
N ILE A 342 0.22 7.99 -13.58
CA ILE A 342 0.50 9.28 -12.94
C ILE A 342 1.99 9.35 -12.56
N ALA A 343 2.50 8.31 -11.90
CA ALA A 343 3.89 8.27 -11.41
C ALA A 343 4.93 8.36 -12.55
N VAL A 344 4.66 7.72 -13.69
CA VAL A 344 5.57 7.72 -14.85
C VAL A 344 5.37 8.90 -15.80
N GLY A 345 4.30 9.69 -15.64
CA GLY A 345 3.88 10.71 -16.60
C GLY A 345 3.49 10.13 -17.95
N ALA A 346 2.56 9.17 -17.95
CA ALA A 346 1.98 8.57 -19.15
C ALA A 346 1.03 9.56 -19.86
N ASP A 347 1.01 9.50 -21.18
CA ASP A 347 0.16 10.30 -22.07
C ASP A 347 -1.28 9.81 -22.11
N ALA A 348 -1.50 8.52 -21.84
CA ALA A 348 -2.84 7.95 -21.67
C ALA A 348 -2.75 6.69 -20.80
N ALA A 349 -3.85 6.33 -20.15
CA ALA A 349 -4.00 5.04 -19.47
C ALA A 349 -5.41 4.50 -19.76
N TYR A 350 -5.53 3.33 -20.39
CA TYR A 350 -6.79 2.66 -20.68
C TYR A 350 -7.15 1.66 -19.59
N ILE A 351 -8.35 1.77 -19.04
CA ILE A 351 -8.85 0.95 -17.92
C ILE A 351 -10.29 0.54 -18.19
N PHE A 352 -10.82 -0.42 -17.42
CA PHE A 352 -12.18 -0.92 -17.59
C PHE A 352 -13.22 0.06 -17.02
N GLU A 353 -12.88 0.72 -15.92
CA GLU A 353 -13.75 1.65 -15.19
C GLU A 353 -14.00 2.99 -15.90
N ASP A 354 -13.30 3.26 -17.01
CA ASP A 354 -13.38 4.48 -17.81
C ASP A 354 -13.57 4.08 -19.29
N PRO A 355 -14.80 3.72 -19.71
CA PRO A 355 -15.06 3.21 -21.06
C PRO A 355 -14.65 4.20 -22.15
N PHE A 356 -13.97 3.68 -23.18
CA PHE A 356 -13.41 4.47 -24.26
C PHE A 356 -13.76 3.85 -25.62
N ASN A 357 -13.85 4.68 -26.65
CA ASN A 357 -14.19 4.29 -28.01
C ASN A 357 -13.10 4.71 -29.02
N ILE A 358 -13.31 4.40 -30.30
CA ILE A 358 -12.34 4.68 -31.36
C ILE A 358 -11.96 6.16 -31.50
N HIS A 359 -12.87 7.08 -31.18
CA HIS A 359 -12.61 8.53 -31.21
C HIS A 359 -11.66 8.96 -30.09
N ASP A 360 -11.73 8.34 -28.90
CA ASP A 360 -10.78 8.59 -27.81
C ASP A 360 -9.37 8.10 -28.18
N LEU A 361 -9.28 6.92 -28.81
CA LEU A 361 -8.01 6.39 -29.34
C LEU A 361 -7.41 7.35 -30.37
N LYS A 362 -8.21 7.81 -31.33
CA LYS A 362 -7.79 8.77 -32.35
C LYS A 362 -7.35 10.10 -31.76
N THR A 363 -8.11 10.65 -30.81
CA THR A 363 -7.77 11.89 -30.09
C THR A 363 -6.41 11.78 -29.39
N ASN A 364 -6.11 10.62 -28.80
CA ASN A 364 -4.82 10.39 -28.14
C ASN A 364 -3.67 10.24 -29.17
N VAL A 365 -3.92 9.67 -30.36
CA VAL A 365 -2.94 9.66 -31.47
C VAL A 365 -2.67 11.07 -31.99
N GLU A 366 -3.71 11.89 -32.19
CA GLU A 366 -3.58 13.29 -32.61
C GLU A 366 -2.79 14.11 -31.56
N HIS A 367 -3.12 13.95 -30.28
CA HIS A 367 -2.38 14.56 -29.17
C HIS A 367 -0.89 14.18 -29.18
N LEU A 368 -0.58 12.88 -29.31
CA LEU A 368 0.80 12.40 -29.41
C LEU A 368 1.51 12.93 -30.66
N THR A 369 0.81 13.01 -31.78
CA THR A 369 1.34 13.56 -33.05
C THR A 369 1.78 15.02 -32.88
N GLU A 370 0.96 15.86 -32.22
CA GLU A 370 1.34 17.24 -31.89
C GLU A 370 2.43 17.33 -30.81
N LYS A 371 2.50 16.36 -29.89
CA LYS A 371 3.59 16.26 -28.91
C LYS A 371 4.94 15.99 -29.58
N MET A 372 5.00 15.13 -30.60
CA MET A 372 6.24 14.79 -31.33
C MET A 372 6.85 15.96 -32.11
N LYS A 373 6.10 17.04 -32.37
CA LYS A 373 6.61 18.27 -32.99
C LYS A 373 7.36 19.17 -32.01
N LYS A 374 7.27 18.89 -30.70
CA LYS A 374 7.89 19.66 -29.60
C LYS A 374 9.17 18.95 -29.13
N ASP A 375 9.82 19.51 -28.10
CA ASP A 375 11.09 18.98 -27.58
C ASP A 375 10.97 17.53 -27.04
N ILE A 376 9.82 17.16 -26.48
CA ILE A 376 9.59 15.83 -25.88
C ILE A 376 9.05 14.85 -26.93
N GLN A 377 9.97 14.30 -27.73
CA GLN A 377 9.67 13.37 -28.82
C GLN A 377 9.51 11.92 -28.35
N ARG A 378 8.71 11.68 -27.30
CA ARG A 378 8.36 10.33 -26.82
C ARG A 378 6.93 10.26 -26.29
N GLY A 379 6.27 9.12 -26.50
CA GLY A 379 4.97 8.80 -25.94
C GLY A 379 5.00 7.56 -25.06
N LEU A 380 4.18 7.54 -24.01
CA LEU A 380 3.94 6.36 -23.17
C LEU A 380 2.45 6.22 -22.89
N VAL A 381 1.86 5.10 -23.27
CA VAL A 381 0.45 4.77 -23.09
C VAL A 381 0.37 3.49 -22.27
N LEU A 382 -0.38 3.51 -21.16
CA LEU A 382 -0.65 2.31 -20.38
C LEU A 382 -2.00 1.70 -20.77
N ARG A 383 -2.10 0.38 -20.68
CA ARG A 383 -3.35 -0.36 -20.93
C ARG A 383 -3.48 -1.48 -19.92
N ASN A 384 -4.55 -1.48 -19.12
CA ASN A 384 -4.89 -2.61 -18.27
C ASN A 384 -5.33 -3.82 -19.14
N GLU A 385 -4.92 -5.02 -18.74
CA GLU A 385 -5.11 -6.29 -19.48
C GLU A 385 -6.57 -6.60 -19.88
N LYS A 386 -7.57 -6.15 -19.11
CA LYS A 386 -9.01 -6.34 -19.41
C LYS A 386 -9.79 -5.03 -19.58
N CYS A 387 -9.13 -3.94 -19.97
CA CYS A 387 -9.82 -2.64 -20.13
C CYS A 387 -10.96 -2.65 -21.17
N HIS A 388 -10.87 -3.52 -22.18
CA HIS A 388 -11.85 -3.67 -23.25
C HIS A 388 -11.61 -5.02 -23.96
N VAL A 389 -12.68 -5.67 -24.44
CA VAL A 389 -12.62 -6.98 -25.13
C VAL A 389 -11.90 -6.88 -26.48
N HIS A 390 -12.37 -6.01 -27.37
CA HIS A 390 -11.81 -5.88 -28.73
C HIS A 390 -10.57 -4.98 -28.86
N TYR A 391 -10.44 -3.91 -28.05
CA TYR A 391 -9.27 -3.02 -28.07
C TYR A 391 -8.10 -3.60 -27.26
N THR A 392 -7.52 -4.67 -27.81
CA THR A 392 -6.33 -5.34 -27.28
C THR A 392 -5.07 -4.48 -27.47
N THR A 393 -3.98 -4.84 -26.78
CA THR A 393 -2.67 -4.19 -26.97
C THR A 393 -2.19 -4.23 -28.42
N ASP A 394 -2.41 -5.33 -29.13
CA ASP A 394 -2.09 -5.44 -30.56
C ASP A 394 -2.98 -4.55 -31.45
N PHE A 395 -4.29 -4.48 -31.17
CA PHE A 395 -5.19 -3.57 -31.89
C PHE A 395 -4.78 -2.10 -31.72
N ILE A 396 -4.54 -1.66 -30.47
CA ILE A 396 -4.13 -0.28 -30.18
C ILE A 396 -2.79 0.02 -30.84
N HIS A 397 -1.83 -0.91 -30.81
CA HIS A 397 -0.55 -0.77 -31.51
C HIS A 397 -0.70 -0.61 -33.03
N LYS A 398 -1.51 -1.46 -33.68
CA LYS A 398 -1.77 -1.37 -35.13
C LYS A 398 -2.45 -0.05 -35.50
N LEU A 399 -3.47 0.36 -34.74
CA LEU A 399 -4.16 1.64 -34.92
C LEU A 399 -3.19 2.83 -34.77
N TYR A 400 -2.39 2.86 -33.70
CA TYR A 400 -1.42 3.93 -33.45
C TYR A 400 -0.32 3.98 -34.51
N SER A 401 0.10 2.83 -35.04
CA SER A 401 1.09 2.75 -36.12
C SER A 401 0.55 3.30 -37.43
N ALA A 402 -0.72 3.00 -37.75
CA ALA A 402 -1.38 3.49 -38.96
C ALA A 402 -1.72 4.99 -38.88
N GLU A 403 -2.42 5.41 -37.83
CA GLU A 403 -2.87 6.80 -37.66
C GLU A 403 -1.72 7.77 -37.29
N GLY A 404 -0.62 7.25 -36.72
CA GLY A 404 0.61 8.02 -36.49
C GLY A 404 1.34 8.46 -37.77
N LYS A 405 0.99 7.91 -38.94
CA LYS A 405 1.39 8.37 -40.30
C LYS A 405 2.90 8.67 -40.45
N GLY A 406 3.75 7.87 -39.81
CA GLY A 406 5.21 8.04 -39.82
C GLY A 406 5.75 9.21 -38.98
N VAL A 407 4.91 9.97 -38.28
CA VAL A 407 5.34 10.99 -37.30
C VAL A 407 5.97 10.34 -36.07
N PHE A 408 5.49 9.15 -35.69
CA PHE A 408 6.13 8.29 -34.70
C PHE A 408 6.03 6.80 -35.07
N ASP A 409 6.96 6.03 -34.49
CA ASP A 409 6.94 4.56 -34.48
C ASP A 409 6.25 4.07 -33.19
N CYS A 410 5.33 3.11 -33.30
CA CYS A 410 4.64 2.53 -32.16
C CYS A 410 5.24 1.16 -31.78
N ARG A 411 5.36 0.89 -30.48
CA ARG A 411 5.86 -0.39 -29.96
C ARG A 411 5.00 -0.87 -28.81
N VAL A 412 4.93 -2.20 -28.64
CA VAL A 412 4.24 -2.84 -27.51
C VAL A 412 5.24 -3.32 -26.46
N ASN A 413 4.85 -3.33 -25.20
CA ASN A 413 5.56 -4.06 -24.16
C ASN A 413 4.58 -4.59 -23.11
N VAL A 414 4.41 -5.92 -23.03
CA VAL A 414 3.64 -6.56 -21.97
C VAL A 414 4.55 -6.73 -20.75
N LEU A 415 4.24 -6.08 -19.63
CA LEU A 415 5.07 -6.18 -18.42
C LEU A 415 4.97 -7.56 -17.76
N GLY A 416 3.79 -8.19 -17.85
CA GLY A 416 3.52 -9.52 -17.30
C GLY A 416 3.89 -9.64 -15.82
N HIS A 417 4.42 -10.81 -15.44
CA HIS A 417 4.71 -11.16 -14.05
C HIS A 417 5.81 -10.33 -13.38
N LEU A 418 6.59 -9.52 -14.12
CA LEU A 418 7.53 -8.56 -13.52
C LEU A 418 6.83 -7.56 -12.58
N GLN A 419 5.52 -7.34 -12.78
CA GLN A 419 4.67 -6.50 -11.93
C GLN A 419 4.35 -7.12 -10.57
N GLN A 420 4.63 -8.40 -10.32
CA GLN A 420 4.60 -8.94 -8.95
C GLN A 420 5.74 -8.39 -8.09
N GLY A 421 6.74 -7.76 -8.73
CA GLY A 421 8.00 -7.39 -8.11
C GLY A 421 8.82 -8.63 -7.74
N GLY A 422 9.76 -8.43 -6.83
CA GLY A 422 10.47 -9.53 -6.17
C GLY A 422 10.48 -9.25 -4.68
N VAL A 423 11.48 -8.48 -4.25
CA VAL A 423 11.61 -8.02 -2.88
C VAL A 423 10.50 -6.98 -2.55
N PRO A 424 9.72 -7.14 -1.46
CA PRO A 424 8.66 -6.20 -1.09
C PRO A 424 9.21 -4.82 -0.72
N THR A 425 8.49 -3.77 -1.10
CA THR A 425 8.79 -2.39 -0.71
C THR A 425 8.64 -2.20 0.81
N PRO A 426 9.28 -1.18 1.41
CA PRO A 426 9.15 -0.92 2.84
C PRO A 426 7.71 -0.63 3.28
N PHE A 427 6.88 -0.08 2.38
CA PHE A 427 5.45 0.09 2.61
C PHE A 427 4.78 -1.27 2.80
N ASP A 428 4.87 -2.18 1.83
CA ASP A 428 4.25 -3.51 1.93
C ASP A 428 4.79 -4.33 3.11
N ARG A 429 6.08 -4.18 3.45
CA ARG A 429 6.66 -4.80 4.67
C ARG A 429 6.04 -4.25 5.95
N ASN A 430 5.97 -2.93 6.11
CA ASN A 430 5.45 -2.28 7.32
C ASN A 430 3.94 -2.44 7.44
N TYR A 431 3.22 -2.29 6.33
CA TYR A 431 1.77 -2.43 6.26
C TYR A 431 1.36 -3.90 6.49
N GLY A 432 2.03 -4.87 5.84
CA GLY A 432 1.82 -6.29 6.13
C GLY A 432 2.09 -6.63 7.59
N THR A 433 3.19 -6.11 8.15
CA THR A 433 3.49 -6.26 9.58
C THR A 433 2.34 -5.74 10.47
N LYS A 434 1.82 -4.53 10.19
CA LYS A 434 0.67 -3.94 10.91
C LYS A 434 -0.60 -4.77 10.80
N LEU A 435 -0.96 -5.19 9.59
CA LEU A 435 -2.16 -5.99 9.34
C LEU A 435 -2.11 -7.32 10.09
N GLY A 436 -0.98 -8.05 10.02
CA GLY A 436 -0.83 -9.33 10.74
C GLY A 436 -0.89 -9.19 12.27
N VAL A 437 -0.30 -8.14 12.85
CA VAL A 437 -0.44 -7.86 14.30
C VAL A 437 -1.88 -7.56 14.67
N ARG A 438 -2.53 -6.65 13.93
CA ARG A 438 -3.90 -6.20 14.23
C ARG A 438 -4.94 -7.29 14.01
N ALA A 439 -4.79 -8.10 12.97
CA ALA A 439 -5.65 -9.26 12.71
C ALA A 439 -5.59 -10.26 13.86
N VAL A 440 -4.40 -10.62 14.35
CA VAL A 440 -4.28 -11.55 15.48
C VAL A 440 -4.84 -10.94 16.77
N GLN A 441 -4.60 -9.66 17.05
CA GLN A 441 -5.21 -8.99 18.21
C GLN A 441 -6.74 -9.05 18.16
N TRP A 442 -7.34 -8.69 17.03
CA TRP A 442 -8.80 -8.74 16.84
C TRP A 442 -9.36 -10.16 16.90
N LEU A 443 -8.68 -11.14 16.31
CA LEU A 443 -9.06 -12.56 16.43
C LEU A 443 -8.97 -13.04 17.89
N THR A 444 -7.96 -12.59 18.64
CA THR A 444 -7.80 -12.91 20.07
C THR A 444 -8.95 -12.35 20.90
N GLU A 445 -9.31 -11.08 20.68
CA GLU A 445 -10.45 -10.42 21.32
C GLU A 445 -11.75 -11.18 21.01
N LYS A 446 -12.04 -11.42 19.72
CA LYS A 446 -13.24 -12.15 19.28
C LYS A 446 -13.32 -13.57 19.82
N MET A 447 -12.22 -14.33 19.85
CA MET A 447 -12.20 -15.67 20.45
C MET A 447 -12.44 -15.60 21.96
N THR A 448 -11.80 -14.66 22.67
CA THR A 448 -11.94 -14.53 24.14
C THR A 448 -13.38 -14.18 24.52
N ASP A 449 -14.02 -13.24 23.83
CA ASP A 449 -15.40 -12.81 24.10
C ASP A 449 -16.45 -13.89 23.81
N SER A 450 -16.13 -14.84 22.91
CA SER A 450 -17.04 -15.89 22.45
C SER A 450 -16.68 -17.30 22.93
N PHE A 451 -15.62 -17.45 23.74
CA PHE A 451 -15.21 -18.75 24.28
C PHE A 451 -16.18 -19.22 25.37
N ARG A 452 -16.91 -20.31 25.10
CA ARG A 452 -17.89 -20.89 26.02
C ARG A 452 -17.84 -22.41 25.98
N GLN A 453 -17.92 -23.05 27.15
CA GLN A 453 -17.98 -24.52 27.27
C GLN A 453 -16.83 -25.26 26.54
N GLY A 454 -15.65 -24.65 26.46
CA GLY A 454 -14.47 -25.24 25.81
C GLY A 454 -14.38 -25.03 24.30
N ARG A 455 -15.38 -24.42 23.64
CA ARG A 455 -15.33 -24.07 22.21
C ARG A 455 -15.51 -22.56 21.99
N VAL A 456 -14.94 -22.07 20.90
CA VAL A 456 -15.30 -20.77 20.32
C VAL A 456 -16.55 -20.98 19.46
N PHE A 457 -17.57 -20.14 19.60
CA PHE A 457 -18.75 -20.19 18.74
C PHE A 457 -19.26 -18.79 18.42
N VAL A 458 -19.27 -18.45 17.13
CA VAL A 458 -19.69 -17.16 16.60
C VAL A 458 -20.49 -17.32 15.31
N ASN A 459 -21.64 -16.63 15.22
CA ASN A 459 -22.48 -16.64 14.02
C ASN A 459 -23.04 -15.24 13.68
N THR A 460 -22.39 -14.18 14.14
CA THR A 460 -22.75 -12.79 13.82
C THR A 460 -21.89 -12.23 12.68
N PRO A 461 -22.38 -11.26 11.88
CA PRO A 461 -21.63 -10.71 10.74
C PRO A 461 -20.25 -10.12 11.11
N ASP A 462 -20.14 -9.49 12.28
CA ASP A 462 -18.94 -8.83 12.79
C ASP A 462 -17.83 -9.79 13.25
N THR A 463 -17.95 -11.07 12.92
CA THR A 463 -16.97 -12.13 13.26
C THR A 463 -16.24 -12.66 12.03
N ALA A 464 -16.59 -12.21 10.83
CA ALA A 464 -15.89 -12.51 9.60
C ALA A 464 -15.63 -11.21 8.83
N CYS A 465 -14.39 -10.71 8.91
CA CYS A 465 -14.07 -9.34 8.48
C CYS A 465 -12.83 -9.26 7.57
N VAL A 466 -12.86 -8.35 6.60
CA VAL A 466 -11.65 -7.85 5.94
C VAL A 466 -11.00 -6.80 6.83
N VAL A 467 -9.70 -6.95 7.12
CA VAL A 467 -8.92 -5.88 7.77
C VAL A 467 -8.23 -5.03 6.71
N GLY A 468 -8.47 -3.72 6.74
CA GLY A 468 -8.02 -2.83 5.69
C GLY A 468 -7.85 -1.39 6.15
N LEU A 469 -7.01 -0.62 5.45
CA LEU A 469 -7.06 0.83 5.52
C LEU A 469 -8.28 1.33 4.76
N TYR A 470 -9.09 2.18 5.36
CA TYR A 470 -10.18 2.92 4.72
C TYR A 470 -10.16 4.37 5.22
N LYS A 471 -10.00 5.34 4.32
CA LYS A 471 -9.89 6.78 4.63
C LYS A 471 -8.85 7.08 5.73
N LYS A 472 -7.66 6.48 5.61
CA LYS A 472 -6.53 6.56 6.56
C LYS A 472 -6.76 5.90 7.94
N VAL A 473 -7.91 5.28 8.20
CA VAL A 473 -8.18 4.52 9.43
C VAL A 473 -8.05 3.02 9.14
N LEU A 474 -7.51 2.25 10.09
CA LEU A 474 -7.53 0.79 9.99
C LEU A 474 -8.85 0.26 10.54
N THR A 475 -9.61 -0.45 9.71
CA THR A 475 -10.98 -0.89 9.99
C THR A 475 -11.11 -2.39 9.72
N PHE A 476 -12.01 -3.04 10.46
CA PHE A 476 -12.47 -4.40 10.22
C PHE A 476 -13.88 -4.32 9.63
N SER A 477 -14.03 -4.64 8.35
CA SER A 477 -15.30 -4.52 7.61
C SER A 477 -15.93 -5.90 7.44
N PRO A 478 -17.17 -6.14 7.93
CA PRO A 478 -17.87 -7.41 7.77
C PRO A 478 -18.01 -7.82 6.30
N ILE A 479 -17.65 -9.06 5.96
CA ILE A 479 -17.67 -9.52 4.55
C ILE A 479 -19.06 -9.47 3.91
N THR A 480 -20.10 -9.61 4.72
CA THR A 480 -21.51 -9.59 4.31
C THR A 480 -21.95 -8.19 3.88
N GLU A 481 -21.47 -7.13 4.55
CA GLU A 481 -21.70 -5.73 4.17
C GLU A 481 -20.90 -5.33 2.92
N LEU A 482 -19.75 -5.98 2.71
CA LEU A 482 -18.93 -5.82 1.51
C LEU A 482 -19.55 -6.51 0.29
N LYS A 483 -20.45 -7.49 0.46
CA LYS A 483 -21.11 -8.21 -0.63
C LYS A 483 -21.88 -7.26 -1.54
N ASP A 484 -22.65 -6.34 -0.96
CA ASP A 484 -23.42 -5.33 -1.70
C ASP A 484 -22.52 -4.33 -2.45
N GLN A 485 -21.29 -4.13 -1.97
CA GLN A 485 -20.29 -3.23 -2.56
C GLN A 485 -19.39 -3.93 -3.60
N THR A 486 -19.61 -5.23 -3.86
CA THR A 486 -18.74 -6.06 -4.71
C THR A 486 -19.40 -6.38 -6.04
N ASP A 487 -18.63 -6.24 -7.13
CA ASP A 487 -18.91 -6.82 -8.43
C ASP A 487 -18.18 -8.19 -8.49
N PHE A 488 -18.95 -9.27 -8.46
CA PHE A 488 -18.43 -10.64 -8.50
C PHE A 488 -18.08 -11.11 -9.92
N GLU A 489 -18.71 -10.55 -10.96
CA GLU A 489 -18.43 -10.88 -12.37
C GLU A 489 -17.05 -10.33 -12.77
N HIS A 490 -16.80 -9.06 -12.46
CA HIS A 490 -15.53 -8.38 -12.73
C HIS A 490 -14.51 -8.54 -11.59
N ARG A 491 -14.92 -9.14 -10.47
CA ARG A 491 -14.11 -9.43 -9.28
C ARG A 491 -13.41 -8.19 -8.72
N MET A 492 -14.18 -7.16 -8.42
CA MET A 492 -13.68 -5.87 -7.93
C MET A 492 -14.72 -5.12 -7.08
N PRO A 493 -14.32 -4.12 -6.27
CA PRO A 493 -15.27 -3.22 -5.61
C PRO A 493 -16.03 -2.39 -6.66
N LYS A 494 -17.28 -2.01 -6.38
CA LYS A 494 -18.10 -1.14 -7.25
C LYS A 494 -17.64 0.32 -7.28
N THR A 495 -16.90 0.77 -6.26
CA THR A 495 -16.42 2.16 -6.13
C THR A 495 -14.93 2.20 -5.89
N GLN A 496 -14.20 3.03 -6.64
CA GLN A 496 -12.74 3.05 -6.65
C GLN A 496 -12.20 4.48 -6.44
N TRP A 497 -11.40 4.67 -5.38
CA TRP A 497 -10.93 6.00 -4.97
C TRP A 497 -9.89 6.62 -5.94
N TRP A 498 -9.14 5.80 -6.67
CA TRP A 498 -8.09 6.24 -7.61
C TRP A 498 -8.65 6.87 -8.90
N LEU A 499 -9.94 6.72 -9.20
CA LEU A 499 -10.58 7.38 -10.35
C LEU A 499 -10.51 8.90 -10.27
N ASN A 500 -10.39 9.46 -9.06
CA ASN A 500 -10.15 10.89 -8.85
C ASN A 500 -8.84 11.40 -9.51
N PHE A 501 -7.88 10.52 -9.82
CA PHE A 501 -6.65 10.89 -10.51
C PHE A 501 -6.74 10.91 -12.04
N ARG A 502 -7.80 10.37 -12.66
CA ARG A 502 -7.95 10.29 -14.13
C ARG A 502 -7.83 11.66 -14.79
N LEU A 503 -8.43 12.67 -14.16
CA LEU A 503 -8.41 14.04 -14.63
C LEU A 503 -7.03 14.70 -14.46
N MET A 504 -6.31 14.39 -13.37
CA MET A 504 -4.92 14.81 -13.19
C MET A 504 -4.01 14.23 -14.28
N LEU A 505 -4.17 12.96 -14.64
CA LEU A 505 -3.38 12.32 -15.70
C LEU A 505 -3.57 13.07 -17.03
N LYS A 506 -4.82 13.35 -17.44
CA LYS A 506 -5.12 14.14 -18.66
C LYS A 506 -4.54 15.57 -18.59
N MET A 507 -4.59 16.23 -17.43
CA MET A 507 -4.01 17.57 -17.25
C MET A 507 -2.48 17.58 -17.31
N LEU A 508 -1.81 16.64 -16.64
CA LEU A 508 -0.34 16.55 -16.61
C LEU A 508 0.22 16.16 -17.99
N ALA A 509 -0.53 15.36 -18.76
CA ALA A 509 -0.24 15.08 -20.16
C ALA A 509 -0.57 16.26 -21.12
N LYS A 510 -1.19 17.34 -20.64
CA LYS A 510 -1.55 18.55 -21.41
C LYS A 510 -2.60 18.33 -22.50
N TYR A 511 -3.64 17.53 -22.22
CA TYR A 511 -4.85 17.55 -23.05
C TYR A 511 -5.62 18.87 -22.86
N GLN A 512 -6.45 19.22 -23.84
CA GLN A 512 -7.36 20.37 -23.73
C GLN A 512 -8.53 20.00 -22.81
N THR A 513 -8.33 20.13 -21.50
CA THR A 513 -9.36 19.92 -20.47
C THR A 513 -9.76 21.26 -19.83
N PRO A 514 -11.06 21.55 -19.60
CA PRO A 514 -11.48 22.73 -18.86
C PRO A 514 -10.93 22.70 -17.42
N PHE A 515 -10.12 23.70 -17.07
CA PHE A 515 -9.46 23.76 -15.76
C PHE A 515 -10.45 23.87 -14.58
N ASN A 516 -11.59 24.54 -14.81
CA ASN A 516 -12.60 24.83 -13.79
C ASN A 516 -13.30 23.56 -13.26
N ASP A 517 -13.63 22.62 -14.15
CA ASP A 517 -14.31 21.37 -13.77
C ASP A 517 -13.42 20.48 -12.88
N CYS A 518 -12.11 20.52 -13.11
CA CYS A 518 -11.14 19.79 -12.30
C CYS A 518 -10.95 20.39 -10.91
N ALA A 519 -10.77 21.72 -10.82
CA ALA A 519 -10.58 22.38 -9.54
C ALA A 519 -11.77 22.14 -8.60
N ALA A 520 -13.00 22.22 -9.10
CA ALA A 520 -14.20 21.92 -8.32
C ALA A 520 -14.24 20.44 -7.88
N SER A 521 -14.09 19.49 -8.80
CA SER A 521 -14.19 18.05 -8.49
C SER A 521 -13.12 17.58 -7.51
N TYR A 522 -11.86 17.94 -7.74
CA TYR A 522 -10.72 17.44 -6.97
C TYR A 522 -10.64 18.05 -5.57
N PHE A 523 -10.80 19.38 -5.43
CA PHE A 523 -10.68 20.07 -4.15
C PHE A 523 -11.92 19.90 -3.27
N CYS A 524 -13.12 19.68 -3.83
CA CYS A 524 -14.29 19.36 -3.01
C CYS A 524 -14.23 17.93 -2.42
N ARG A 525 -13.57 16.98 -3.11
CA ARG A 525 -13.50 15.58 -2.67
C ARG A 525 -12.26 15.22 -1.85
N ASN A 526 -11.13 15.91 -2.05
CA ASN A 526 -9.83 15.59 -1.40
C ASN A 526 -9.33 16.69 -0.43
N ARG A 527 -10.22 17.33 0.35
CA ARG A 527 -9.86 18.38 1.31
C ARG A 527 -8.77 17.96 2.33
N ASP A 528 -8.70 16.66 2.65
CA ASP A 528 -7.79 16.10 3.67
C ASP A 528 -6.49 15.51 3.09
N THR A 529 -6.28 15.58 1.77
CA THR A 529 -5.14 14.94 1.09
C THR A 529 -4.09 15.95 0.65
N PHE A 530 -4.47 17.19 0.36
CA PHE A 530 -3.56 18.25 -0.05
C PHE A 530 -3.75 19.50 0.78
N VAL A 531 -2.73 19.85 1.58
CA VAL A 531 -2.70 21.14 2.26
C VAL A 531 -2.23 22.22 1.28
N PHE A 532 -3.11 22.64 0.38
CA PHE A 532 -2.87 23.74 -0.53
C PHE A 532 -2.87 25.07 0.23
N PHE A 533 -1.68 25.55 0.57
CA PHE A 533 -1.51 26.84 1.25
C PHE A 533 -1.56 28.00 0.25
N ARG A 534 -2.70 28.71 0.17
CA ARG A 534 -2.76 30.02 -0.46
C ARG A 534 -2.40 31.11 0.56
N ILE A 535 -1.11 31.44 0.66
CA ILE A 535 -0.72 32.71 1.28
C ILE A 535 -1.12 33.84 0.31
N LEU A 536 -1.72 34.90 0.83
CA LEU A 536 -2.01 36.19 0.19
C LEU A 536 -1.25 37.28 0.96
#